data_AF-A0A0G1MJ16-F1
#
_entry.id   AF-A0A0G1MJ16-F1
#
_cell.length_a   1.000
_cell.length_b   1.000
_cell.length_c   1.000
_cell.angle_alpha   90.00
_cell.angle_beta   90.00
_cell.angle_gamma   90.00
#
_symmetry.space_group_name_H-M   'P 1'
#
loop_
_entity.id
_entity.type
_entity.pdbx_description
1 polymer ?
#
loop_
_entity_poly.entity_id
_entity_poly.type
_entity_poly.pdbx_seq_one_letter_code
_entity_poly.pdbx_strand_id
1 'polypeptide(L)'
;MISGGALIITNLSNMVTGQEIEIANHISRFIGLWVILLVVFLLSFDNFQYSKFLNLSRIKQLSSLVVIGVFCWIAIPNVIDFLPSLVNRVTDLRADNVRNLQAVAKPLTWLETNAQPESVIWTDRWISYYVPSRTHHYVLFSPGGGLHLMPSAELVDRYLVANYFRDLTVDDLKNDFRSYAGVGNAIHQYKTNNRRVQLCLFFRFDYWGYNCGQMADSFSWRGEQYFLDLEKKYQTDIKPHINQKLVYYQVAYILIDKVEDKLKLPIANISNQTLLYQDQRFEIYGVNQVGQTRVTGS
;
A
#
# COMPACT_ATOMS: atom_id res chain seq x y z
N MET A 1 7.80 -5.31 30.75
CA MET A 1 7.43 -6.74 30.63
C MET A 1 5.92 -6.95 30.48
N ILE A 2 5.07 -6.25 31.25
CA ILE A 2 3.59 -6.38 31.19
C ILE A 2 3.04 -6.04 29.79
N SER A 3 3.55 -4.98 29.15
CA SER A 3 3.14 -4.59 27.79
C SER A 3 3.48 -5.65 26.73
N GLY A 4 4.66 -6.27 26.79
CA GLY A 4 5.03 -7.35 25.87
C GLY A 4 4.19 -8.63 26.04
N GLY A 5 3.90 -9.01 27.29
CA GLY A 5 3.00 -10.13 27.58
C GLY A 5 1.58 -9.90 27.05
N ALA A 6 1.05 -8.68 27.22
CA ALA A 6 -0.25 -8.30 26.69
C ALA A 6 -0.30 -8.37 25.15
N LEU A 7 0.77 -7.97 24.46
CA LEU A 7 0.87 -8.06 22.99
C LEU A 7 0.89 -9.53 22.51
N ILE A 8 1.59 -10.42 23.22
CA ILE A 8 1.61 -11.86 22.91
C ILE A 8 0.23 -12.48 23.12
N ILE A 9 -0.43 -12.19 24.25
CA ILE A 9 -1.78 -12.70 24.55
C ILE A 9 -2.79 -12.20 23.51
N THR A 10 -2.72 -10.93 23.13
CA THR A 10 -3.60 -10.35 22.11
C THR A 10 -3.36 -11.00 20.74
N ASN A 11 -2.10 -11.25 20.36
CA ASN A 11 -1.77 -11.96 19.13
C ASN A 11 -2.25 -13.41 19.13
N LEU A 12 -2.10 -14.13 20.25
CA LEU A 12 -2.60 -15.51 20.39
C LEU A 12 -4.13 -15.56 20.34
N SER A 13 -4.81 -14.62 21.01
CA SER A 13 -6.26 -14.49 20.94
C SER A 13 -6.72 -14.30 19.49
N ASN A 14 -6.08 -13.36 18.77
CA ASN A 14 -6.38 -13.11 17.35
C ASN A 14 -6.04 -14.29 16.43
N MET A 15 -5.06 -15.10 16.80
CA MET A 15 -4.72 -16.34 16.09
C MET A 15 -5.81 -17.40 16.26
N VAL A 16 -6.37 -17.53 17.47
CA VAL A 16 -7.42 -18.52 17.79
C VAL A 16 -8.78 -18.08 17.26
N THR A 17 -9.14 -16.80 17.40
CA THR A 17 -10.44 -16.26 16.95
C THR A 17 -10.46 -15.95 15.45
N GLY A 18 -9.30 -15.88 14.80
CA GLY A 18 -9.17 -15.57 13.38
C GLY A 18 -9.57 -14.14 13.02
N GLN A 19 -9.95 -13.30 13.98
CA GLN A 19 -10.54 -12.00 13.71
C GLN A 19 -9.51 -10.96 13.22
N GLU A 20 -8.26 -10.97 13.68
CA GLU A 20 -7.35 -9.83 13.44
C GLU A 20 -5.84 -10.19 13.55
N ILE A 21 -5.34 -11.19 12.81
CA ILE A 21 -3.87 -11.39 12.67
C ILE A 21 -3.23 -10.24 11.86
N GLU A 22 -4.03 -9.37 11.24
CA GLU A 22 -3.54 -8.18 10.54
C GLU A 22 -2.92 -7.16 11.51
N ILE A 23 -3.64 -6.80 12.57
CA ILE A 23 -3.10 -6.01 13.67
C ILE A 23 -1.86 -6.71 14.23
N ALA A 24 -1.88 -8.04 14.37
CA ALA A 24 -0.73 -8.81 14.83
C ALA A 24 0.50 -8.67 13.92
N ASN A 25 0.34 -8.53 12.61
CA ASN A 25 1.45 -8.36 11.66
C ASN A 25 2.00 -6.91 11.62
N HIS A 26 1.18 -5.93 12.00
CA HIS A 26 1.66 -4.56 12.22
C HIS A 26 2.31 -4.42 13.61
N ILE A 27 1.77 -5.11 14.61
CA ILE A 27 2.31 -5.20 15.97
C ILE A 27 3.60 -6.02 16.02
N SER A 28 3.75 -7.07 15.18
CA SER A 28 4.94 -7.94 15.17
C SER A 28 6.23 -7.17 14.91
N ARG A 29 6.17 -6.08 14.13
CA ARG A 29 7.30 -5.16 13.90
C ARG A 29 7.79 -4.53 15.20
N PHE A 30 6.89 -4.24 16.14
CA PHE A 30 7.23 -3.74 17.46
C PHE A 30 7.65 -4.87 18.43
N ILE A 31 7.18 -6.09 18.20
CA ILE A 31 7.63 -7.29 18.93
C ILE A 31 9.10 -7.58 18.61
N GLY A 32 9.53 -7.44 17.35
CA GLY A 32 10.93 -7.62 16.97
C GLY A 32 11.90 -6.76 17.80
N LEU A 33 11.61 -5.46 17.94
CA LEU A 33 12.38 -4.55 18.79
C LEU A 33 12.37 -5.00 20.27
N TRP A 34 11.20 -5.39 20.78
CA TRP A 34 11.05 -5.90 22.14
C TRP A 34 11.87 -7.17 22.39
N VAL A 35 11.87 -8.09 21.43
CA VAL A 35 12.63 -9.34 21.51
C VAL A 35 14.13 -9.07 21.45
N ILE A 36 14.59 -8.13 20.61
CA ILE A 36 16.00 -7.70 20.59
C ILE A 36 16.40 -7.13 21.95
N LEU A 37 15.61 -6.20 22.52
CA LEU A 37 15.88 -5.63 23.84
C LEU A 37 15.91 -6.71 24.93
N LEU A 38 15.01 -7.69 24.86
CA LEU A 38 14.95 -8.80 25.80
C LEU A 38 16.15 -9.75 25.64
N VAL A 39 16.58 -10.06 24.41
CA VAL A 39 17.78 -10.86 24.16
C VAL A 39 19.02 -10.12 24.64
N VAL A 40 19.17 -8.82 24.37
CA VAL A 40 20.28 -8.00 24.90
C VAL A 40 20.26 -7.94 26.42
N PHE A 41 19.08 -7.80 27.03
CA PHE A 41 18.92 -7.85 28.48
C PHE A 41 19.34 -9.22 29.05
N LEU A 42 18.88 -10.33 28.45
CA LEU A 42 19.24 -11.68 28.89
C LEU A 42 20.75 -11.94 28.73
N LEU A 43 21.34 -11.56 27.59
CA LEU A 43 22.78 -11.72 27.34
C LEU A 43 23.64 -10.83 28.26
N SER A 44 23.18 -9.62 28.59
CA SER A 44 23.89 -8.74 29.53
C SER A 44 23.74 -9.20 30.99
N PHE A 45 22.59 -9.80 31.35
CA PHE A 45 22.35 -10.39 32.66
C PHE A 45 23.12 -11.71 32.85
N ASP A 46 23.22 -12.55 31.82
CA ASP A 46 24.00 -13.80 31.85
C ASP A 46 25.51 -13.54 31.92
N ASN A 47 26.02 -12.50 31.25
CA ASN A 47 27.41 -12.05 31.42
C ASN A 47 27.73 -11.61 32.87
N PHE A 48 26.72 -11.29 33.68
CA PHE A 48 26.89 -10.90 35.09
C PHE A 48 26.74 -12.09 36.07
N GLN A 49 26.18 -13.24 35.65
CA GLN A 49 25.89 -14.39 36.55
C GLN A 49 26.14 -15.78 35.95
N TYR A 50 26.98 -15.91 34.92
CA TYR A 50 27.33 -17.18 34.27
C TYR A 50 27.74 -18.31 35.24
N SER A 51 28.46 -17.96 36.31
CA SER A 51 28.86 -18.90 37.37
C SER A 51 27.67 -19.49 38.14
N LYS A 52 26.56 -18.74 38.30
CA LYS A 52 25.35 -19.23 38.97
C LYS A 52 24.50 -20.11 38.06
N PHE A 53 24.52 -19.89 36.74
CA PHE A 53 23.83 -20.74 35.77
C PHE A 53 24.39 -22.16 35.75
N LEU A 54 25.72 -22.29 35.78
CA LEU A 54 26.41 -23.59 35.85
C LEU A 54 26.12 -24.34 37.16
N ASN A 55 25.78 -23.62 38.23
CA ASN A 55 25.39 -24.16 39.54
C ASN A 55 23.90 -24.50 39.66
N LEU A 56 23.08 -24.27 38.63
CA LEU A 56 21.68 -24.70 38.61
C LEU A 56 21.56 -26.22 38.45
N SER A 57 20.44 -26.79 38.89
CA SER A 57 20.14 -28.19 38.58
C SER A 57 19.96 -28.38 37.07
N ARG A 58 20.28 -29.57 36.55
CA ARG A 58 20.17 -29.90 35.11
C ARG A 58 18.79 -29.57 34.52
N ILE A 59 17.72 -29.76 35.29
CA ILE A 59 16.35 -29.45 34.85
C ILE A 59 16.17 -27.95 34.64
N LYS A 60 16.69 -27.12 35.56
CA LYS A 60 16.61 -25.65 35.46
C LYS A 60 17.48 -25.12 34.32
N GLN A 61 18.65 -25.72 34.11
CA GLN A 61 19.51 -25.41 32.95
C GLN A 61 18.77 -25.71 31.64
N LEU A 62 18.17 -26.89 31.53
CA LEU A 62 17.41 -27.30 30.34
C LEU A 62 16.21 -26.37 30.10
N SER A 63 15.43 -26.04 31.13
CA SER A 63 14.28 -25.12 30.97
C SER A 63 14.72 -23.73 30.52
N SER A 64 15.81 -23.20 31.04
CA SER A 64 16.33 -21.90 30.63
C SER A 64 16.83 -21.92 29.18
N LEU A 65 17.52 -22.99 28.76
CA LEU A 65 17.95 -23.16 27.37
C LEU A 65 16.77 -23.27 26.40
N VAL A 66 15.69 -23.96 26.80
CA VAL A 66 14.45 -24.03 26.01
C VAL A 66 13.83 -22.64 25.88
N VAL A 67 13.75 -21.87 26.96
CA VAL A 67 13.21 -20.50 26.92
C VAL A 67 14.05 -19.61 26.01
N ILE A 68 15.38 -19.64 26.14
CA ILE A 68 16.30 -18.89 25.26
C ILE A 68 16.14 -19.34 23.81
N GLY A 69 16.06 -20.65 23.56
CA GLY A 69 15.87 -21.22 22.23
C GLY A 69 14.58 -20.75 21.57
N VAL A 70 13.47 -20.71 22.32
CA VAL A 70 12.18 -20.18 21.84
C VAL A 70 12.30 -18.68 21.55
N PHE A 71 12.95 -17.90 22.42
CA PHE A 71 13.17 -16.48 22.17
C PHE A 71 14.04 -16.23 20.93
N CYS A 72 15.13 -16.97 20.75
CA CYS A 72 15.99 -16.89 19.56
C CYS A 72 15.24 -17.30 18.29
N TRP A 73 14.43 -18.36 18.35
CA TRP A 73 13.60 -18.82 17.23
C TRP A 73 12.60 -17.74 16.78
N ILE A 74 12.05 -16.97 17.72
CA ILE A 74 11.17 -15.83 17.41
C ILE A 74 12.00 -14.61 16.95
N ALA A 75 13.15 -14.34 17.56
CA ALA A 75 13.98 -13.15 17.30
C ALA A 75 14.63 -13.16 15.91
N ILE A 76 15.27 -14.29 15.56
CA ILE A 76 16.18 -14.38 14.41
C ILE A 76 15.48 -14.04 13.09
N PRO A 77 14.30 -14.60 12.76
CA PRO A 77 13.61 -14.24 11.52
C PRO A 77 13.28 -12.75 11.43
N ASN A 78 12.82 -12.16 12.54
CA ASN A 78 12.50 -10.73 12.60
C ASN A 78 13.74 -9.85 12.40
N VAL A 79 14.90 -10.26 12.94
CA VAL A 79 16.17 -9.55 12.73
C VAL A 79 16.65 -9.69 11.28
N ILE A 80 16.59 -10.90 10.71
CA ILE A 80 16.96 -11.17 9.30
C ILE A 80 16.12 -10.32 8.34
N ASP A 81 14.83 -10.15 8.60
CA ASP A 81 13.95 -9.33 7.76
C ASP A 81 14.16 -7.82 7.97
N PHE A 82 14.47 -7.40 9.20
CA PHE A 82 14.63 -5.99 9.55
C PHE A 82 15.98 -5.41 9.11
N LEU A 83 17.09 -6.15 9.26
CA LEU A 83 18.45 -5.65 9.03
C LEU A 83 18.65 -5.15 7.58
N PRO A 84 18.24 -5.88 6.53
CA PRO A 84 18.35 -5.41 5.15
C PRO A 84 17.53 -4.13 4.93
N SER A 85 16.33 -4.01 5.52
CA SER A 85 15.53 -2.79 5.43
C SER A 85 16.21 -1.60 6.09
N LEU A 86 16.88 -1.79 7.24
CA LEU A 86 17.64 -0.74 7.92
C LEU A 86 18.89 -0.36 7.11
N VAL A 87 19.68 -1.33 6.68
CA VAL A 87 20.88 -1.12 5.85
C VAL A 87 20.50 -0.38 4.56
N ASN A 88 19.42 -0.79 3.88
CA ASN A 88 18.92 -0.12 2.68
C ASN A 88 18.43 1.32 2.91
N ARG A 89 18.13 1.72 4.15
CA ARG A 89 17.76 3.11 4.51
C ARG A 89 18.95 3.97 4.87
N VAL A 90 20.04 3.38 5.36
CA VAL A 90 21.22 4.09 5.87
C VAL A 90 22.38 4.07 4.87
N THR A 91 22.34 3.18 3.87
CA THR A 91 23.36 3.08 2.81
C THR A 91 22.91 3.72 1.50
N ASP A 92 23.88 4.18 0.70
CA ASP A 92 23.71 4.75 -0.63
C ASP A 92 23.29 3.73 -1.71
N LEU A 93 22.91 2.50 -1.33
CA LEU A 93 22.43 1.45 -2.25
C LEU A 93 21.17 1.87 -3.04
N ARG A 94 20.55 3.00 -2.67
CA ARG A 94 19.41 3.61 -3.37
C ARG A 94 19.71 5.00 -3.92
N ALA A 95 20.98 5.43 -4.01
CA ALA A 95 21.34 6.76 -4.50
C ALA A 95 20.72 7.06 -5.87
N ASP A 96 20.67 6.09 -6.78
CA ASP A 96 20.04 6.26 -8.09
C ASP A 96 18.51 6.41 -8.00
N ASN A 97 17.85 5.66 -7.11
CA ASN A 97 16.42 5.85 -6.83
C ASN A 97 16.14 7.23 -6.22
N VAL A 98 17.02 7.72 -5.33
CA VAL A 98 16.91 9.05 -4.73
C VAL A 98 17.15 10.15 -5.78
N ARG A 99 18.12 9.98 -6.68
CA ARG A 99 18.35 10.90 -7.81
C ARG A 99 17.17 10.92 -8.78
N ASN A 100 16.61 9.75 -9.11
CA ASN A 100 15.41 9.66 -9.93
C ASN A 100 14.19 10.32 -9.27
N LEU A 101 14.06 10.22 -7.94
CA LEU A 101 13.05 10.93 -7.15
C LEU A 101 13.23 12.44 -7.22
N GLN A 102 14.47 12.93 -7.15
CA GLN A 102 14.76 14.36 -7.23
C GLN A 102 14.41 14.97 -8.59
N ALA A 103 14.36 14.18 -9.67
CA ALA A 103 13.97 14.68 -10.99
C ALA A 103 12.56 15.28 -10.98
N VAL A 104 11.65 14.74 -10.17
CA VAL A 104 10.25 15.22 -10.04
C VAL A 104 10.18 16.57 -9.30
N ALA A 105 11.23 17.01 -8.61
CA ALA A 105 11.18 18.26 -7.84
C ALA A 105 10.91 19.48 -8.73
N LYS A 106 11.53 19.55 -9.92
CA LYS A 106 11.37 20.68 -10.85
C LYS A 106 9.93 20.88 -11.33
N PRO A 107 9.24 19.86 -11.91
CA PRO A 107 7.85 20.04 -12.32
C PRO A 107 6.92 20.34 -11.15
N LEU A 108 7.17 19.80 -9.94
CA LEU A 108 6.36 20.11 -8.76
C LEU A 108 6.55 21.54 -8.27
N THR A 109 7.79 22.06 -8.28
CA THR A 109 8.04 23.48 -7.99
C THR A 109 7.37 24.39 -9.02
N TRP A 110 7.36 23.98 -10.30
CA TRP A 110 6.64 24.72 -11.33
C TRP A 110 5.14 24.77 -11.03
N LEU A 111 4.52 23.62 -10.68
CA LEU A 111 3.11 23.56 -10.29
C LEU A 111 2.83 24.51 -9.12
N GLU A 112 3.58 24.39 -8.03
CA GLU A 112 3.39 25.22 -6.83
C GLU A 112 3.46 26.73 -7.11
N THR A 113 4.31 27.15 -8.06
CA THR A 113 4.56 28.57 -8.31
C THR A 113 3.66 29.16 -9.41
N ASN A 114 3.22 28.34 -10.37
CA ASN A 114 2.57 28.81 -11.60
C ASN A 114 1.15 28.28 -11.81
N ALA A 115 0.79 27.16 -11.16
CA ALA A 115 -0.55 26.59 -11.29
C ALA A 115 -1.56 27.36 -10.44
N GLN A 116 -2.85 27.23 -10.80
CA GLN A 116 -3.92 27.75 -9.94
C GLN A 116 -3.88 27.04 -8.57
N PRO A 117 -4.04 27.77 -7.45
CA PRO A 117 -4.06 27.18 -6.12
C PRO A 117 -5.05 26.01 -6.03
N GLU A 118 -4.70 24.98 -5.25
CA GLU A 118 -5.62 23.87 -4.91
C GLU A 118 -6.18 23.08 -6.13
N SER A 119 -5.47 23.11 -7.26
CA SER A 119 -5.82 22.36 -8.45
C SER A 119 -5.71 20.84 -8.30
N VAL A 120 -6.52 20.07 -9.05
CA VAL A 120 -6.37 18.62 -9.18
C VAL A 120 -5.44 18.28 -10.35
N ILE A 121 -4.39 17.50 -10.05
CA ILE A 121 -3.36 17.08 -11.00
C ILE A 121 -3.60 15.61 -11.39
N TRP A 122 -3.69 15.34 -12.69
CA TRP A 122 -3.63 13.98 -13.22
C TRP A 122 -2.19 13.63 -13.57
N THR A 123 -1.66 12.60 -12.94
CA THR A 123 -0.29 12.13 -13.15
C THR A 123 -0.22 10.62 -12.90
N ASP A 124 0.94 10.02 -13.14
CA ASP A 124 1.14 8.60 -12.87
C ASP A 124 1.03 8.27 -11.38
N ARG A 125 0.86 6.97 -11.10
CA ARG A 125 0.67 6.44 -9.75
C ARG A 125 1.77 6.87 -8.78
N TRP A 126 3.01 6.89 -9.22
CA TRP A 126 4.16 7.14 -8.35
C TRP A 126 4.35 8.64 -8.07
N ILE A 127 4.22 9.50 -9.08
CA ILE A 127 4.28 10.96 -8.88
C ILE A 127 3.12 11.45 -8.01
N SER A 128 1.96 10.79 -8.06
CA SER A 128 0.78 11.15 -7.27
C SER A 128 1.03 11.24 -5.75
N TYR A 129 2.00 10.50 -5.21
CA TYR A 129 2.36 10.56 -3.79
C TYR A 129 3.13 11.83 -3.41
N TYR A 130 3.80 12.45 -4.38
CA TYR A 130 4.68 13.60 -4.17
C TYR A 130 3.96 14.93 -4.36
N VAL A 131 2.92 14.99 -5.20
CA VAL A 131 2.17 16.22 -5.46
C VAL A 131 1.65 16.85 -4.14
N PRO A 132 0.87 16.15 -3.28
CA PRO A 132 0.32 16.79 -2.08
C PRO A 132 1.35 17.00 -0.96
N SER A 133 2.52 16.36 -1.05
CA SER A 133 3.58 16.51 -0.03
C SER A 133 4.60 17.62 -0.38
N ARG A 134 4.62 18.06 -1.63
CA ARG A 134 5.53 19.11 -2.13
C ARG A 134 4.80 20.36 -2.63
N THR A 135 3.50 20.28 -2.81
CA THR A 135 2.65 21.36 -3.32
C THR A 135 1.35 21.42 -2.54
N HIS A 136 0.57 22.49 -2.71
CA HIS A 136 -0.79 22.61 -2.17
C HIS A 136 -1.87 22.04 -3.12
N HIS A 137 -1.49 21.20 -4.07
CA HIS A 137 -2.41 20.63 -5.05
C HIS A 137 -2.89 19.22 -4.66
N TYR A 138 -4.02 18.84 -5.25
CA TYR A 138 -4.60 17.51 -5.11
C TYR A 138 -4.24 16.62 -6.30
N VAL A 139 -4.54 15.32 -6.20
CA VAL A 139 -4.31 14.36 -7.29
C VAL A 139 -5.60 13.69 -7.70
N LEU A 140 -5.74 13.40 -8.99
CA LEU A 140 -6.91 12.70 -9.53
C LEU A 140 -7.08 11.34 -8.84
N PHE A 141 -5.99 10.59 -8.74
CA PHE A 141 -5.95 9.27 -8.13
C PHE A 141 -4.64 9.04 -7.39
N SER A 142 -4.73 8.46 -6.21
CA SER A 142 -3.60 7.86 -5.49
C SER A 142 -4.07 6.57 -4.84
N PRO A 143 -3.30 5.46 -4.88
CA PRO A 143 -3.66 4.23 -4.19
C PRO A 143 -3.83 4.40 -2.68
N GLY A 144 -3.19 5.44 -2.09
CA GLY A 144 -3.35 5.79 -0.69
C GLY A 144 -4.69 6.46 -0.35
N GLY A 145 -5.45 6.92 -1.36
CA GLY A 145 -6.71 7.66 -1.19
C GLY A 145 -7.76 6.91 -0.35
N GLY A 146 -7.77 5.58 -0.44
CA GLY A 146 -8.69 4.73 0.34
C GLY A 146 -8.38 4.65 1.84
N LEU A 147 -7.26 5.20 2.30
CA LEU A 147 -6.95 5.37 3.72
C LEU A 147 -7.56 6.65 4.31
N HIS A 148 -8.15 7.50 3.47
CA HIS A 148 -8.82 8.74 3.86
C HIS A 148 -10.34 8.56 3.80
N LEU A 149 -11.09 9.63 4.11
CA LEU A 149 -12.56 9.66 4.08
C LEU A 149 -13.10 9.72 2.63
N MET A 150 -12.67 8.81 1.75
CA MET A 150 -13.14 8.69 0.38
C MET A 150 -13.98 7.40 0.21
N PRO A 151 -15.19 7.48 -0.37
CA PRO A 151 -15.97 6.29 -0.69
C PRO A 151 -15.21 5.34 -1.63
N SER A 152 -15.24 4.03 -1.36
CA SER A 152 -14.53 3.05 -2.19
C SER A 152 -14.98 3.07 -3.65
N ALA A 153 -16.26 3.36 -3.92
CA ALA A 153 -16.79 3.49 -5.28
C ALA A 153 -16.15 4.68 -6.03
N GLU A 154 -15.90 5.80 -5.35
CA GLU A 154 -15.24 6.96 -5.95
C GLU A 154 -13.76 6.66 -6.23
N LEU A 155 -13.06 5.98 -5.31
CA LEU A 155 -11.66 5.59 -5.50
C LEU A 155 -11.48 4.68 -6.73
N VAL A 156 -12.41 3.72 -6.91
CA VAL A 156 -12.46 2.84 -8.08
C VAL A 156 -12.70 3.65 -9.35
N ASP A 157 -13.66 4.58 -9.35
CA ASP A 157 -13.95 5.43 -10.52
C ASP A 157 -12.73 6.28 -10.91
N ARG A 158 -12.10 6.95 -9.92
CA ARG A 158 -10.87 7.73 -10.11
C ARG A 158 -9.72 6.88 -10.65
N TYR A 159 -9.57 5.63 -10.19
CA TYR A 159 -8.60 4.69 -10.75
C TYR A 159 -8.86 4.45 -12.24
N LEU A 160 -10.12 4.18 -12.62
CA LEU A 160 -10.47 3.94 -14.02
C LEU A 160 -10.19 5.18 -14.88
N VAL A 161 -10.56 6.38 -14.40
CA VAL A 161 -10.26 7.65 -15.10
C VAL A 161 -8.75 7.86 -15.23
N ALA A 162 -7.99 7.67 -14.15
CA ALA A 162 -6.54 7.87 -14.15
C ALA A 162 -5.80 6.92 -15.12
N ASN A 163 -6.41 5.78 -15.44
CA ASN A 163 -5.90 4.80 -16.39
C ASN A 163 -6.59 4.88 -17.76
N TYR A 164 -7.23 6.00 -18.10
CA TYR A 164 -7.91 6.21 -19.39
C TYR A 164 -7.05 5.88 -20.62
N PHE A 165 -5.75 6.14 -20.56
CA PHE A 165 -4.84 5.90 -21.69
C PHE A 165 -4.34 4.45 -21.80
N ARG A 166 -4.58 3.62 -20.78
CA ARG A 166 -4.40 2.17 -20.89
C ARG A 166 -5.58 1.59 -21.66
N ASP A 167 -5.48 0.39 -22.20
CA ASP A 167 -6.64 -0.36 -22.64
C ASP A 167 -6.89 -1.45 -21.61
N LEU A 168 -7.49 -1.06 -20.48
CA LEU A 168 -7.65 -1.93 -19.33
C LEU A 168 -8.47 -3.17 -19.67
N THR A 169 -7.89 -4.33 -19.38
CA THR A 169 -8.54 -5.64 -19.42
C THR A 169 -8.96 -6.11 -18.02
N VAL A 170 -9.79 -7.14 -17.92
CA VAL A 170 -10.06 -7.86 -16.66
C VAL A 170 -8.77 -8.26 -15.93
N ASP A 171 -7.76 -8.75 -16.66
CA ASP A 171 -6.50 -9.18 -16.07
C ASP A 171 -5.69 -7.99 -15.51
N ASP A 172 -5.70 -6.85 -16.19
CA ASP A 172 -5.13 -5.60 -15.65
C ASP A 172 -5.81 -5.20 -14.34
N LEU A 173 -7.16 -5.26 -14.32
CA LEU A 173 -7.96 -4.91 -13.14
C LEU A 173 -7.70 -5.85 -11.96
N LYS A 174 -7.47 -7.14 -12.21
CA LYS A 174 -7.06 -8.12 -11.20
C LYS A 174 -5.65 -7.83 -10.69
N ASN A 175 -4.70 -7.59 -11.60
CA ASN A 175 -3.32 -7.28 -11.24
C ASN A 175 -3.19 -5.99 -10.42
N ASP A 176 -4.03 -4.99 -10.71
CA ASP A 176 -4.09 -3.72 -10.00
C ASP A 176 -5.07 -3.72 -8.81
N PHE A 177 -5.69 -4.84 -8.45
CA PHE A 177 -6.78 -4.87 -7.47
C PHE A 177 -6.41 -4.22 -6.13
N ARG A 178 -5.18 -4.43 -5.66
CA ARG A 178 -4.66 -3.80 -4.44
C ARG A 178 -4.62 -2.27 -4.54
N SER A 179 -4.35 -1.72 -5.71
CA SER A 179 -4.14 -0.29 -5.89
C SER A 179 -5.42 0.52 -5.77
N TYR A 180 -6.56 0.01 -6.22
CA TYR A 180 -7.83 0.73 -6.14
C TYR A 180 -8.79 0.19 -5.08
N ALA A 181 -8.65 -1.06 -4.65
CA ALA A 181 -9.49 -1.66 -3.60
C ALA A 181 -8.79 -1.69 -2.22
N GLY A 182 -7.50 -1.37 -2.17
CA GLY A 182 -6.72 -1.37 -0.94
C GLY A 182 -6.32 -2.77 -0.46
N VAL A 183 -5.50 -2.79 0.60
CA VAL A 183 -4.92 -4.03 1.15
C VAL A 183 -5.99 -4.92 1.80
N GLY A 184 -7.00 -4.31 2.42
CA GLY A 184 -8.14 -5.02 3.03
C GLY A 184 -8.82 -5.99 2.06
N ASN A 185 -9.28 -5.46 0.93
CA ASN A 185 -9.98 -6.25 -0.09
C ASN A 185 -9.03 -7.19 -0.85
N ALA A 186 -7.85 -6.71 -1.25
CA ALA A 186 -6.96 -7.49 -2.11
C ALA A 186 -6.10 -8.53 -1.39
N ILE A 187 -5.92 -8.43 -0.08
CA ILE A 187 -5.03 -9.33 0.68
C ILE A 187 -5.70 -9.91 1.92
N HIS A 188 -6.44 -9.12 2.70
CA HIS A 188 -6.82 -9.52 4.05
C HIS A 188 -8.11 -10.34 4.12
N GLN A 189 -9.17 -9.94 3.42
CA GLN A 189 -10.48 -10.59 3.55
C GLN A 189 -10.47 -12.07 3.16
N TYR A 190 -9.95 -12.41 1.97
CA TYR A 190 -9.90 -13.81 1.53
C TYR A 190 -8.99 -14.65 2.43
N LYS A 191 -7.88 -14.08 2.95
CA LYS A 191 -6.98 -14.78 3.88
C LYS A 191 -7.67 -15.08 5.20
N THR A 192 -8.51 -14.17 5.68
CA THR A 192 -9.31 -14.38 6.89
C THR A 192 -10.33 -15.50 6.69
N ASN A 193 -11.03 -15.53 5.55
CA ASN A 193 -11.86 -16.68 5.18
C ASN A 193 -11.07 -17.98 5.14
N ASN A 194 -9.94 -17.98 4.44
CA ASN A 194 -9.09 -19.17 4.29
C ASN A 194 -8.60 -19.73 5.62
N ARG A 195 -8.24 -18.87 6.57
CA ARG A 195 -7.87 -19.30 7.93
C ARG A 195 -9.04 -19.94 8.65
N ARG A 196 -10.24 -19.37 8.54
CA ARG A 196 -11.46 -19.97 9.11
C ARG A 196 -11.72 -21.35 8.51
N VAL A 197 -11.61 -21.50 7.18
CA VAL A 197 -11.74 -22.78 6.49
C VAL A 197 -10.69 -23.78 6.98
N GLN A 198 -9.43 -23.36 7.07
CA GLN A 198 -8.34 -24.20 7.56
C GLN A 198 -8.54 -24.68 8.99
N LEU A 199 -8.94 -23.80 9.91
CA LEU A 199 -9.22 -24.18 11.31
C LEU A 199 -10.40 -25.14 11.40
N CYS A 200 -11.47 -24.90 10.65
CA CYS A 200 -12.63 -25.78 10.59
C CYS A 200 -12.25 -27.20 10.12
N LEU A 201 -11.45 -27.29 9.05
CA LEU A 201 -10.94 -28.56 8.52
C LEU A 201 -9.93 -29.22 9.48
N PHE A 202 -9.06 -28.44 10.12
CA PHE A 202 -8.08 -28.94 11.09
C PHE A 202 -8.77 -29.63 12.28
N PHE A 203 -9.82 -29.01 12.82
CA PHE A 203 -10.61 -29.59 13.92
C PHE A 203 -11.67 -30.60 13.45
N ARG A 204 -11.71 -30.92 12.15
CA ARG A 204 -12.63 -31.89 11.55
C ARG A 204 -14.11 -31.60 11.83
N PHE A 205 -14.49 -30.32 11.91
CA PHE A 205 -15.88 -29.95 12.13
C PHE A 205 -16.78 -30.33 10.94
N ASP A 206 -16.21 -30.51 9.75
CA ASP A 206 -16.88 -31.09 8.59
C ASP A 206 -17.46 -32.48 8.89
N TYR A 207 -16.76 -33.30 9.70
CA TYR A 207 -17.24 -34.62 10.13
C TYR A 207 -18.48 -34.53 11.02
N TRP A 208 -18.71 -33.40 11.69
CA TRP A 208 -19.89 -33.12 12.51
C TRP A 208 -20.98 -32.37 11.74
N GLY A 209 -20.88 -32.29 10.41
CA GLY A 209 -21.89 -31.67 9.55
C GLY A 209 -21.76 -30.15 9.39
N TYR A 210 -20.69 -29.54 9.89
CA TYR A 210 -20.45 -28.11 9.66
C TYR A 210 -19.93 -27.85 8.25
N ASN A 211 -20.50 -26.86 7.55
CA ASN A 211 -19.98 -26.41 6.26
C ASN A 211 -18.75 -25.52 6.46
N CYS A 212 -17.56 -26.10 6.31
CA CYS A 212 -16.29 -25.35 6.43
C CYS A 212 -16.02 -24.38 5.27
N GLY A 213 -16.80 -24.43 4.18
CA GLY A 213 -16.60 -23.60 2.99
C GLY A 213 -15.37 -24.02 2.16
N GLN A 214 -14.95 -23.13 1.27
CA GLN A 214 -13.80 -23.35 0.38
C GLN A 214 -12.76 -22.24 0.54
N MET A 215 -11.51 -22.61 0.27
CA MET A 215 -10.42 -21.66 0.14
C MET A 215 -10.65 -20.81 -1.10
N ALA A 216 -10.39 -19.52 -0.99
CA ALA A 216 -10.51 -18.56 -2.08
C ALA A 216 -9.20 -17.76 -2.23
N ASP A 217 -8.97 -17.21 -3.40
CA ASP A 217 -8.02 -16.12 -3.59
C ASP A 217 -8.75 -14.76 -3.55
N SER A 218 -8.03 -13.67 -3.75
CA SER A 218 -8.62 -12.32 -3.75
C SER A 218 -9.68 -12.12 -4.83
N PHE A 219 -9.56 -12.81 -5.98
CA PHE A 219 -10.40 -12.59 -7.14
C PHE A 219 -11.69 -13.40 -7.04
N SER A 220 -11.57 -14.68 -6.74
CA SER A 220 -12.71 -15.58 -6.45
C SER A 220 -13.50 -15.12 -5.23
N TRP A 221 -12.84 -14.60 -4.19
CA TRP A 221 -13.53 -14.01 -3.02
C TRP A 221 -14.32 -12.76 -3.39
N ARG A 222 -13.77 -11.91 -4.27
CA ARG A 222 -14.46 -10.70 -4.73
C ARG A 222 -15.58 -11.02 -5.74
N GLY A 223 -15.39 -12.05 -6.54
CA GLY A 223 -16.27 -12.49 -7.62
C GLY A 223 -15.84 -11.98 -8.99
N GLU A 224 -15.81 -12.85 -9.99
CA GLU A 224 -15.40 -12.52 -11.37
C GLU A 224 -16.26 -11.40 -11.98
N GLN A 225 -17.57 -11.41 -11.69
CA GLN A 225 -18.52 -10.41 -12.19
C GLN A 225 -18.12 -8.98 -11.81
N TYR A 226 -17.51 -8.79 -10.64
CA TYR A 226 -17.02 -7.48 -10.23
C TYR A 226 -16.01 -6.90 -11.22
N PHE A 227 -15.06 -7.70 -11.69
CA PHE A 227 -14.02 -7.25 -12.63
C PHE A 227 -14.59 -7.04 -14.04
N LEU A 228 -15.52 -7.90 -14.46
CA LEU A 228 -16.25 -7.75 -15.73
C LEU A 228 -17.08 -6.45 -15.74
N ASP A 229 -17.75 -6.13 -14.64
CA ASP A 229 -18.52 -4.90 -14.51
C ASP A 229 -17.63 -3.65 -14.54
N LEU A 230 -16.42 -3.73 -13.97
CA LEU A 230 -15.43 -2.64 -14.03
C LEU A 230 -14.88 -2.44 -15.44
N GLU A 231 -14.54 -3.51 -16.16
CA GLU A 231 -14.10 -3.43 -17.56
C GLU A 231 -15.23 -2.84 -18.43
N LYS A 232 -16.46 -3.32 -18.25
CA LYS A 232 -17.62 -2.77 -18.95
C LYS A 232 -17.79 -1.29 -18.66
N LYS A 233 -17.76 -0.88 -17.39
CA LYS A 233 -17.84 0.53 -16.99
C LYS A 233 -16.71 1.35 -17.63
N TYR A 234 -15.50 0.81 -17.65
CA TYR A 234 -14.36 1.47 -18.27
C TYR A 234 -14.59 1.75 -19.76
N GLN A 235 -15.09 0.76 -20.50
CA GLN A 235 -15.34 0.87 -21.94
C GLN A 235 -16.57 1.73 -22.27
N THR A 236 -17.66 1.64 -21.50
CA THR A 236 -18.94 2.28 -21.85
C THR A 236 -19.17 3.63 -21.18
N ASP A 237 -18.53 3.90 -20.04
CA ASP A 237 -18.68 5.14 -19.29
C ASP A 237 -17.40 5.99 -19.32
N ILE A 238 -16.24 5.41 -18.96
CA ILE A 238 -15.01 6.20 -18.79
C ILE A 238 -14.39 6.63 -20.13
N LYS A 239 -14.12 5.68 -21.03
CA LYS A 239 -13.48 5.96 -22.32
C LYS A 239 -14.23 7.00 -23.16
N PRO A 240 -15.54 6.85 -23.44
CA PRO A 240 -16.26 7.80 -24.30
C PRO A 240 -16.47 9.18 -23.66
N HIS A 241 -16.41 9.29 -22.32
CA HIS A 241 -16.74 10.52 -21.60
C HIS A 241 -15.57 11.12 -20.82
N ILE A 242 -14.32 10.86 -21.22
CA ILE A 242 -13.14 11.31 -20.46
C ILE A 242 -13.15 12.81 -20.15
N ASN A 243 -13.49 13.67 -21.11
CA ASN A 243 -13.53 15.11 -20.89
C ASN A 243 -14.57 15.50 -19.82
N GLN A 244 -15.72 14.82 -19.77
CA GLN A 244 -16.73 15.05 -18.73
C GLN A 244 -16.23 14.56 -17.36
N LYS A 245 -15.51 13.44 -17.31
CA LYS A 245 -14.91 12.92 -16.07
C LYS A 245 -13.82 13.85 -15.53
N LEU A 246 -12.99 14.42 -16.41
CA LEU A 246 -11.99 15.41 -16.01
C LEU A 246 -12.64 16.69 -15.47
N VAL A 247 -13.78 17.10 -16.04
CA VAL A 247 -14.58 18.22 -15.49
C VAL A 247 -15.17 17.88 -14.13
N TYR A 248 -15.80 16.70 -14.00
CA TYR A 248 -16.39 16.21 -12.75
C TYR A 248 -15.35 16.16 -11.62
N TYR A 249 -14.14 15.66 -11.91
CA TYR A 249 -13.04 15.60 -10.95
C TYR A 249 -12.18 16.87 -10.88
N GLN A 250 -12.58 17.94 -11.57
CA GLN A 250 -11.93 19.25 -11.55
C GLN A 250 -10.43 19.19 -11.90
N VAL A 251 -10.05 18.28 -12.80
CA VAL A 251 -8.67 18.14 -13.25
C VAL A 251 -8.28 19.38 -14.04
N ALA A 252 -7.30 20.12 -13.54
CA ALA A 252 -6.82 21.35 -14.16
C ALA A 252 -5.49 21.14 -14.90
N TYR A 253 -4.68 20.17 -14.46
CA TYR A 253 -3.37 19.91 -15.06
C TYR A 253 -3.12 18.42 -15.23
N ILE A 254 -2.37 18.07 -16.28
CA ILE A 254 -1.83 16.73 -16.51
C ILE A 254 -0.31 16.81 -16.46
N LEU A 255 0.33 16.04 -15.58
CA LEU A 255 1.78 15.93 -15.46
C LEU A 255 2.22 14.54 -15.95
N ILE A 256 3.06 14.54 -16.98
CA ILE A 256 3.53 13.34 -17.70
C ILE A 256 5.02 13.17 -17.48
N ASP A 257 5.44 11.93 -17.20
CA ASP A 257 6.84 11.50 -17.19
C ASP A 257 7.16 10.72 -18.47
N LYS A 258 7.89 11.33 -19.42
CA LYS A 258 8.21 10.72 -20.71
C LYS A 258 9.05 9.43 -20.63
N VAL A 259 9.68 9.15 -19.49
CA VAL A 259 10.55 7.98 -19.31
C VAL A 259 9.77 6.81 -18.72
N GLU A 260 9.05 7.06 -17.62
CA GLU A 260 8.32 6.01 -16.89
C GLU A 260 6.91 5.78 -17.45
N ASP A 261 6.29 6.83 -17.99
CA ASP A 261 5.00 6.76 -18.66
C ASP A 261 5.22 6.24 -20.09
N LYS A 262 5.45 4.92 -20.18
CA LYS A 262 5.70 4.19 -21.44
C LYS A 262 4.53 4.30 -22.42
N LEU A 263 3.37 4.67 -21.91
CA LEU A 263 2.23 5.06 -22.71
C LEU A 263 2.51 6.47 -23.18
N LYS A 264 2.91 6.65 -24.44
CA LYS A 264 2.82 7.96 -25.10
C LYS A 264 1.37 8.38 -25.07
N LEU A 265 0.95 9.02 -23.97
CA LEU A 265 -0.43 9.38 -23.73
C LEU A 265 -0.86 10.21 -24.95
N PRO A 266 -1.88 9.81 -25.73
CA PRO A 266 -2.39 10.63 -26.80
C PRO A 266 -3.13 11.83 -26.18
N ILE A 267 -2.38 12.76 -25.60
CA ILE A 267 -2.89 13.98 -24.97
C ILE A 267 -3.72 14.79 -25.96
N ALA A 268 -3.44 14.65 -27.26
CA ALA A 268 -4.28 15.18 -28.34
C ALA A 268 -5.77 14.77 -28.25
N ASN A 269 -6.10 13.65 -27.60
CA ASN A 269 -7.48 13.20 -27.38
C ASN A 269 -8.18 13.93 -26.22
N ILE A 270 -7.43 14.69 -25.40
CA ILE A 270 -7.97 15.53 -24.34
C ILE A 270 -8.31 16.90 -24.92
N SER A 271 -9.55 17.33 -24.72
CA SER A 271 -10.03 18.62 -25.24
C SER A 271 -9.35 19.78 -24.51
N ASN A 272 -9.04 20.85 -25.25
CA ASN A 272 -8.48 22.10 -24.72
C ASN A 272 -7.19 21.95 -23.91
N GLN A 273 -6.38 20.94 -24.22
CA GLN A 273 -5.04 20.79 -23.65
C GLN A 273 -4.09 21.86 -24.20
N THR A 274 -3.26 22.44 -23.34
CA THR A 274 -2.20 23.38 -23.71
C THR A 274 -0.93 23.03 -22.96
N LEU A 275 0.19 22.87 -23.67
CA LEU A 275 1.49 22.63 -23.03
C LEU A 275 1.96 23.90 -22.30
N LEU A 276 2.21 23.80 -21.00
CA LEU A 276 2.61 24.92 -20.14
C LEU A 276 4.05 24.80 -19.60
N TYR A 277 4.54 23.58 -19.46
CA TYR A 277 5.90 23.29 -19.01
C TYR A 277 6.44 22.06 -19.73
N GLN A 278 7.73 22.09 -20.05
CA GLN A 278 8.44 20.96 -20.62
C GLN A 278 9.91 21.01 -20.21
N ASP A 279 10.45 19.87 -19.81
CA ASP A 279 11.89 19.65 -19.73
C ASP A 279 12.30 18.36 -20.47
N GLN A 280 13.49 17.84 -20.20
CA GLN A 280 13.97 16.62 -20.85
C GLN A 280 13.11 15.38 -20.52
N ARG A 281 12.46 15.34 -19.35
CA ARG A 281 11.71 14.18 -18.85
C ARG A 281 10.22 14.46 -18.67
N PHE A 282 9.82 15.65 -18.24
CA PHE A 282 8.46 15.96 -17.84
C PHE A 282 7.77 16.95 -18.77
N GLU A 283 6.45 16.81 -18.87
CA GLU A 283 5.55 17.74 -19.56
C GLU A 283 4.35 18.03 -18.66
N ILE A 284 3.94 19.30 -18.60
CA ILE A 284 2.72 19.71 -17.91
C ILE A 284 1.78 20.38 -18.90
N TYR A 285 0.59 19.82 -19.00
CA TYR A 285 -0.49 20.35 -19.80
C TYR A 285 -1.55 20.97 -18.90
N GLY A 286 -1.98 22.19 -19.21
CA GLY A 286 -3.21 22.75 -18.68
C GLY A 286 -4.40 22.22 -19.45
N VAL A 287 -5.47 21.84 -18.75
CA VAL A 287 -6.73 21.38 -19.34
C VAL A 287 -7.79 22.41 -19.01
N ASN A 288 -8.12 23.27 -19.98
CA ASN A 288 -9.13 24.30 -19.76
C ASN A 288 -10.52 23.67 -19.66
N GLN A 289 -11.09 23.73 -18.46
CA GLN A 289 -12.45 23.32 -18.16
C GLN A 289 -13.41 24.18 -19.01
N VAL A 290 -14.17 23.55 -19.92
CA VAL A 290 -15.20 24.25 -20.72
C VAL A 290 -16.19 24.90 -19.75
N GLY A 291 -16.13 26.23 -19.61
CA GLY A 291 -17.00 27.00 -18.71
C GLY A 291 -16.30 27.90 -17.70
N GLN A 292 -14.98 27.80 -17.51
CA GLN A 292 -14.25 28.79 -16.70
C GLN A 292 -13.75 29.94 -17.58
N THR A 293 -14.61 30.94 -17.80
CA THR A 293 -14.16 32.27 -18.20
C THR A 293 -13.10 32.74 -17.22
N ARG A 294 -11.87 32.96 -17.70
CA ARG A 294 -10.85 33.72 -16.97
C ARG A 294 -11.48 35.03 -16.52
N VAL A 295 -11.80 35.15 -15.25
CA VAL A 295 -11.90 36.47 -14.63
C VAL A 295 -10.46 36.94 -14.50
N THR A 296 -9.96 37.58 -15.56
CA THR A 296 -8.72 38.35 -15.47
C THR A 296 -9.02 39.51 -14.54
N GLY A 297 -8.56 39.40 -13.29
CA GLY A 297 -8.51 40.53 -12.37
C GLY A 297 -7.57 41.58 -12.94
N SER A 298 -8.17 42.68 -13.39
CA SER A 298 -7.52 43.97 -13.61
C SER A 298 -7.19 44.64 -12.28
#